data_AF-A0A8G0KQ28-F1
#
_entry.id   AF-A0A8G0KQ28-F1
#
_cell.length_a   1.000
_cell.length_b   1.000
_cell.length_c   1.000
_cell.angle_alpha   90.00
_cell.angle_beta   90.00
_cell.angle_gamma   90.00
#
_symmetry.space_group_name_H-M   'P 1'
#
loop_
_entity.id
_entity.type
_entity.pdbx_description
1 polymer ?
#
loop_
_entity_poly.entity_id
_entity_poly.type
_entity_poly.pdbx_seq_one_letter_code
_entity_poly.pdbx_strand_id
1 'polypeptide(L)'
;MQNYELAGQLFVFHKIGQAYGRGSSLGSNTVAETNNLINGSGRAAGVIEVSNNVKSLAQFKKYTPKNAIEFVFDPETEIFTVGKVKSPISGLSPHQNLARVINAGNNVVGGMFKRGANGEILTNEASGHFHKNWTPEIREKFVKFLESQSGEEVKHTSKPSF
;
A
#
# COMPACT_ATOMS: atom_id res chain seq x y z
N MET A 1 2.23 48.78 -21.92
CA MET A 1 3.03 47.81 -21.14
C MET A 1 2.78 46.44 -21.73
N GLN A 2 3.77 45.90 -22.43
CA GLN A 2 3.72 44.61 -23.11
C GLN A 2 3.99 43.50 -22.10
N ASN A 3 3.15 42.45 -22.14
CA ASN A 3 3.42 41.20 -21.43
C ASN A 3 4.23 40.29 -22.36
N TYR A 4 5.42 39.90 -21.90
CA TYR A 4 6.29 38.94 -22.56
C TYR A 4 5.91 37.53 -22.09
N GLU A 5 5.47 36.69 -23.02
CA GLU A 5 5.40 35.24 -22.82
C GLU A 5 6.81 34.65 -22.83
N LEU A 6 7.13 33.81 -21.83
CA LEU A 6 8.29 32.94 -21.86
C LEU A 6 7.83 31.50 -22.06
N ALA A 7 8.19 30.98 -23.23
CA ALA A 7 7.87 29.67 -23.73
C ALA A 7 8.60 28.54 -22.95
N GLY A 8 7.85 27.47 -22.71
CA GLY A 8 8.20 26.09 -23.03
C GLY A 8 9.53 25.50 -22.55
N GLN A 9 9.43 24.50 -21.65
CA GLN A 9 10.21 23.28 -21.82
C GLN A 9 9.40 22.05 -21.38
N LEU A 10 8.89 21.36 -22.40
CA LEU A 10 8.17 20.09 -22.31
C LEU A 10 9.21 18.97 -22.20
N PHE A 11 9.34 18.33 -21.03
CA PHE A 11 10.11 17.09 -20.90
C PHE A 11 9.30 15.92 -21.45
N VAL A 12 9.71 15.39 -22.60
CA VAL A 12 9.14 14.18 -23.22
C VAL A 12 9.82 12.95 -22.61
N PHE A 13 9.12 12.22 -21.75
CA PHE A 13 9.50 10.85 -21.40
C PHE A 13 8.81 9.88 -22.36
N HIS A 14 9.61 9.13 -23.11
CA HIS A 14 9.14 8.09 -24.02
C HIS A 14 8.49 6.95 -23.22
N LYS A 15 7.18 6.84 -23.35
CA LYS A 15 6.34 5.78 -22.77
C LYS A 15 6.37 4.58 -23.73
N ILE A 16 7.13 3.53 -23.40
CA ILE A 16 6.94 2.22 -24.01
C ILE A 16 5.70 1.57 -23.37
N GLY A 17 4.77 1.11 -24.23
CA GLY A 17 3.41 0.64 -23.92
C GLY A 17 3.36 -0.50 -22.89
N GLN A 18 2.23 -0.70 -22.22
CA GLN A 18 1.03 -1.22 -22.86
C GLN A 18 -0.27 -0.50 -22.47
N ALA A 19 -1.15 -0.41 -23.47
CA ALA A 19 -2.42 0.29 -23.45
C ALA A 19 -3.55 -0.59 -22.92
N TYR A 20 -4.48 0.00 -22.18
CA TYR A 20 -5.92 -0.31 -22.26
C TYR A 20 -6.71 0.99 -22.07
N GLY A 21 -7.55 1.31 -23.07
CA GLY A 21 -8.71 2.22 -22.93
C GLY A 21 -8.47 3.72 -23.11
N ARG A 22 -8.62 4.21 -24.35
CA ARG A 22 -8.79 5.62 -24.70
C ARG A 22 -10.21 6.09 -24.33
N GLY A 23 -10.31 7.20 -23.60
CA GLY A 23 -11.47 8.08 -23.57
C GLY A 23 -10.97 9.51 -23.56
N SER A 24 -10.99 10.17 -24.72
CA SER A 24 -10.65 11.58 -24.87
C SER A 24 -11.94 12.39 -24.80
N SER A 25 -12.10 13.22 -23.78
CA SER A 25 -12.91 14.45 -23.89
C SER A 25 -12.33 15.51 -22.98
N LEU A 26 -11.85 16.58 -23.61
CA LEU A 26 -11.60 17.87 -22.98
C LEU A 26 -12.92 18.40 -22.43
N GLY A 27 -13.01 18.68 -21.12
CA GLY A 27 -14.14 19.39 -20.55
C GLY A 27 -14.46 19.05 -19.10
N SER A 28 -14.63 20.11 -18.30
CA SER A 28 -15.20 20.20 -16.95
C SER A 28 -14.38 19.70 -15.75
N ASN A 29 -13.90 20.69 -14.99
CA ASN A 29 -13.48 20.59 -13.59
C ASN A 29 -14.65 20.11 -12.71
N THR A 30 -14.79 18.80 -12.59
CA THR A 30 -15.36 18.14 -11.42
C THR A 30 -14.60 16.84 -11.28
N VAL A 31 -13.72 16.75 -10.28
CA VAL A 31 -13.06 15.50 -9.89
C VAL A 31 -14.10 14.54 -9.34
N ALA A 32 -14.92 13.98 -10.22
CA ALA A 32 -15.45 12.66 -10.02
C ALA A 32 -14.24 11.73 -10.15
N GLU A 33 -13.50 11.56 -9.05
CA GLU A 33 -12.64 10.42 -8.85
C GLU A 33 -13.51 9.19 -9.04
N THR A 34 -13.55 8.67 -10.27
CA THR A 34 -14.05 7.34 -10.51
C THR A 34 -13.10 6.44 -9.73
N ASN A 35 -13.50 6.11 -8.49
CA ASN A 35 -12.89 5.12 -7.64
C ASN A 35 -12.81 3.83 -8.45
N ASN A 36 -11.74 3.66 -9.22
CA ASN A 36 -11.44 2.44 -9.95
C ASN A 36 -11.02 1.43 -8.91
N LEU A 37 -12.02 0.93 -8.19
CA LEU A 37 -11.85 -0.05 -7.14
C LEU A 37 -11.17 -1.30 -7.74
N ILE A 38 -10.15 -1.78 -7.06
CA ILE A 38 -9.40 -2.97 -7.43
C ILE A 38 -10.35 -4.16 -7.39
N ASN A 39 -10.34 -4.96 -8.45
CA ASN A 39 -11.01 -6.26 -8.46
C ASN A 39 -10.14 -7.28 -7.73
N GLY A 40 -10.74 -8.01 -6.78
CA GLY A 40 -10.03 -9.00 -5.97
C GLY A 40 -9.46 -8.42 -4.68
N SER A 41 -8.46 -9.08 -4.13
CA SER A 41 -7.93 -8.77 -2.79
C SER A 41 -6.72 -7.84 -2.79
N GLY A 42 -6.18 -7.45 -3.96
CA GLY A 42 -5.02 -6.57 -4.06
C GLY A 42 -4.46 -6.48 -5.48
N ARG A 43 -3.50 -5.57 -5.71
CA ARG A 43 -2.90 -5.28 -7.02
C ARG A 43 -1.98 -6.37 -7.59
N ALA A 44 -1.56 -7.34 -6.78
CA ALA A 44 -0.66 -8.42 -7.21
C ALA A 44 -1.06 -9.77 -6.62
N ALA A 45 -0.81 -10.84 -7.37
CA ALA A 45 -1.07 -12.21 -6.90
C ALA A 45 -0.23 -12.52 -5.65
N GLY A 46 -0.89 -13.06 -4.62
CA GLY A 46 -0.29 -13.39 -3.32
C GLY A 46 -0.20 -12.22 -2.34
N VAL A 47 -0.68 -11.03 -2.74
CA VAL A 47 -0.78 -9.84 -1.89
C VAL A 47 -2.23 -9.56 -1.57
N ILE A 48 -2.51 -9.26 -0.31
CA ILE A 48 -3.77 -8.70 0.14
C ILE A 48 -3.53 -7.23 0.46
N GLU A 49 -4.39 -6.38 -0.07
CA GLU A 49 -4.43 -4.95 0.16
C GLU A 49 -5.61 -4.60 1.07
N VAL A 50 -5.37 -3.68 1.99
CA VAL A 50 -6.38 -2.99 2.78
C VAL A 50 -6.24 -1.50 2.46
N SER A 51 -7.25 -0.96 1.79
CA SER A 51 -7.36 0.46 1.43
C SER A 51 -8.78 0.76 0.98
N ASN A 52 -9.12 2.05 0.83
CA ASN A 52 -10.40 2.49 0.26
C ASN A 52 -10.57 2.10 -1.22
N ASN A 53 -9.50 1.62 -1.88
CA ASN A 53 -9.55 1.15 -3.26
C ASN A 53 -10.00 -0.32 -3.38
N VAL A 54 -10.17 -1.05 -2.28
CA VAL A 54 -10.54 -2.47 -2.29
C VAL A 54 -12.04 -2.62 -1.98
N LYS A 55 -12.79 -3.32 -2.85
CA LYS A 55 -14.25 -3.48 -2.72
C LYS A 55 -14.68 -4.27 -1.48
N SER A 56 -13.84 -5.18 -1.00
CA SER A 56 -14.17 -6.06 0.11
C SER A 56 -12.91 -6.55 0.82
N LEU A 57 -12.94 -6.50 2.15
CA LEU A 57 -11.88 -7.01 3.02
C LEU A 57 -12.12 -8.46 3.49
N ALA A 58 -13.09 -9.18 2.89
CA ALA A 58 -13.42 -10.54 3.30
C ALA A 58 -12.22 -11.50 3.25
N GLN A 59 -11.33 -11.33 2.26
CA GLN A 59 -10.10 -12.12 2.17
C GLN A 59 -9.10 -11.74 3.27
N PHE A 60 -8.96 -10.45 3.57
CA PHE A 60 -8.09 -9.98 4.65
C PHE A 60 -8.54 -10.52 6.00
N LYS A 61 -9.84 -10.45 6.32
CA LYS A 61 -10.41 -10.98 7.58
C LYS A 61 -10.20 -12.48 7.74
N LYS A 62 -10.26 -13.24 6.64
CA LYS A 62 -9.99 -14.68 6.64
C LYS A 62 -8.50 -15.02 6.55
N TYR A 63 -7.63 -14.03 6.41
CA TYR A 63 -6.21 -14.27 6.22
C TYR A 63 -5.52 -14.65 7.52
N THR A 64 -5.09 -15.91 7.58
CA THR A 64 -4.42 -16.53 8.73
C THR A 64 -3.14 -17.22 8.26
N PRO A 65 -2.05 -16.46 8.04
CA PRO A 65 -0.79 -17.05 7.59
C PRO A 65 -0.24 -17.99 8.66
N LYS A 66 0.29 -19.15 8.24
CA LYS A 66 0.82 -20.18 9.16
C LYS A 66 1.94 -19.66 10.05
N ASN A 67 2.79 -18.81 9.49
CA ASN A 67 3.85 -18.09 10.18
C ASN A 67 3.60 -16.58 10.05
N ALA A 68 4.27 -15.78 10.87
CA ALA A 68 4.27 -14.34 10.65
C ALA A 68 4.78 -14.03 9.22
N ILE A 69 4.16 -13.05 8.57
CA ILE A 69 4.44 -12.68 7.18
C ILE A 69 4.63 -11.17 7.03
N GLU A 70 5.38 -10.76 6.01
CA GLU A 70 5.71 -9.37 5.78
C GLU A 70 4.49 -8.53 5.42
N PHE A 71 4.49 -7.28 5.89
CA PHE A 71 3.57 -6.24 5.46
C PHE A 71 4.31 -4.93 5.18
N VAL A 72 3.69 -4.07 4.38
CA VAL A 72 4.07 -2.66 4.18
C VAL A 72 2.83 -1.79 4.36
N PHE A 73 3.01 -0.65 5.01
CA PHE A 73 1.99 0.40 5.11
C PHE A 73 2.57 1.71 4.57
N ASP A 74 1.86 2.31 3.62
CA ASP A 74 2.13 3.67 3.17
C ASP A 74 1.25 4.66 3.96
N PRO A 75 1.84 5.46 4.86
CA PRO A 75 1.07 6.41 5.67
C PRO A 75 0.57 7.61 4.87
N GLU A 76 1.11 7.89 3.68
CA GLU A 76 0.67 9.02 2.86
C GLU A 76 -0.62 8.66 2.12
N THR A 77 -0.66 7.48 1.51
CA THR A 77 -1.79 7.01 0.70
C THR A 77 -2.76 6.09 1.44
N GLU A 78 -2.44 5.72 2.69
CA GLU A 78 -3.22 4.81 3.53
C GLU A 78 -3.47 3.46 2.84
N ILE A 79 -2.40 2.90 2.27
CA ILE A 79 -2.43 1.58 1.65
C ILE A 79 -1.60 0.62 2.50
N PHE A 80 -2.27 -0.38 3.04
CA PHE A 80 -1.63 -1.51 3.70
C PHE A 80 -1.60 -2.70 2.75
N THR A 81 -0.45 -3.37 2.65
CA THR A 81 -0.30 -4.62 1.90
C THR A 81 0.38 -5.68 2.74
N VAL A 82 -0.09 -6.91 2.65
CA VAL A 82 0.43 -8.06 3.39
C VAL A 82 0.49 -9.29 2.49
N GLY A 83 1.48 -10.15 2.72
CA GLY A 83 1.59 -11.43 2.05
C GLY A 83 2.89 -11.58 1.28
N LYS A 84 2.88 -12.50 0.31
CA LYS A 84 4.06 -12.84 -0.50
C LYS A 84 3.75 -12.63 -1.97
N VAL A 85 4.41 -11.67 -2.59
CA VAL A 85 4.32 -11.44 -4.04
C VAL A 85 4.68 -12.74 -4.77
N LYS A 86 3.77 -13.26 -5.62
CA LYS A 86 3.95 -14.55 -6.31
C LYS A 86 5.12 -14.55 -7.29
N SER A 87 5.37 -13.41 -7.94
CA SER A 87 6.46 -13.20 -8.90
C SER A 87 7.30 -12.00 -8.44
N PRO A 88 8.13 -12.17 -7.39
CA PRO A 88 8.91 -11.08 -6.85
C PRO A 88 10.06 -10.71 -7.79
N ILE A 89 10.49 -9.45 -7.72
CA ILE A 89 11.69 -8.98 -8.40
C ILE A 89 12.90 -9.54 -7.65
N SER A 90 13.76 -10.25 -8.38
CA SER A 90 15.00 -10.81 -7.82
C SER A 90 15.90 -9.70 -7.26
N GLY A 91 16.53 -9.96 -6.11
CA GLY A 91 17.40 -8.99 -5.43
C GLY A 91 16.67 -7.99 -4.53
N LEU A 92 15.35 -7.90 -4.59
CA LEU A 92 14.57 -7.10 -3.62
C LEU A 92 14.14 -7.95 -2.42
N SER A 93 14.14 -7.33 -1.24
CA SER A 93 13.54 -7.95 -0.04
C SER A 93 12.03 -8.12 -0.19
N PRO A 94 11.38 -8.99 0.63
CA PRO A 94 9.93 -9.13 0.62
C PRO A 94 9.20 -7.80 0.88
N HIS A 95 9.68 -6.97 1.82
CA HIS A 95 9.13 -5.63 2.07
C HIS A 95 9.22 -4.72 0.85
N GLN A 96 10.37 -4.67 0.18
CA GLN A 96 10.52 -3.84 -1.03
C GLN A 96 9.62 -4.33 -2.17
N ASN A 97 9.42 -5.65 -2.30
CA ASN A 97 8.48 -6.20 -3.26
C ASN A 97 7.04 -5.74 -2.98
N LEU A 98 6.61 -5.72 -1.71
CA LEU A 98 5.30 -5.21 -1.32
C LEU A 98 5.16 -3.71 -1.59
N ALA A 99 6.14 -2.89 -1.21
CA ALA A 99 6.15 -1.46 -1.52
C ALA A 99 6.04 -1.19 -3.02
N ARG A 100 6.72 -2.00 -3.86
CA ARG A 100 6.67 -1.86 -5.32
C ARG A 100 5.29 -2.15 -5.90
N VAL A 101 4.52 -3.07 -5.32
CA VAL A 101 3.16 -3.42 -5.76
C VAL A 101 2.22 -2.20 -5.73
N ILE A 102 2.45 -1.29 -4.79
CA ILE A 102 1.66 -0.06 -4.62
C ILE A 102 2.37 1.17 -5.19
N ASN A 103 3.47 0.98 -5.94
CA ASN A 103 4.33 2.04 -6.46
C ASN A 103 4.84 3.02 -5.40
N ALA A 104 4.98 2.58 -4.15
CA ALA A 104 5.43 3.44 -3.06
C ALA A 104 6.95 3.62 -3.08
N GLY A 105 7.37 4.79 -2.58
CA GLY A 105 8.78 5.14 -2.38
C GLY A 105 9.34 4.61 -1.05
N ASN A 106 10.41 5.24 -0.58
CA ASN A 106 11.10 4.83 0.67
C ASN A 106 10.43 5.34 1.95
N ASN A 107 9.34 6.09 1.86
CA ASN A 107 8.66 6.69 3.03
C ASN A 107 7.62 5.77 3.67
N VAL A 108 7.51 4.53 3.19
CA VAL A 108 6.64 3.51 3.78
C VAL A 108 7.24 2.94 5.05
N VAL A 109 6.39 2.36 5.88
CA VAL A 109 6.82 1.53 7.00
C VAL A 109 6.57 0.05 6.70
N GLY A 110 7.27 -0.83 7.40
CA GLY A 110 7.14 -2.26 7.18
C GLY A 110 7.38 -3.05 8.45
N GLY A 111 6.93 -4.30 8.42
CA GLY A 111 7.00 -5.17 9.57
C GLY A 111 6.49 -6.56 9.28
N MET A 112 6.13 -7.28 10.33
CA MET A 112 5.55 -8.61 10.26
C MET A 112 4.12 -8.59 10.79
N PHE A 113 3.28 -9.44 10.22
CA PHE A 113 1.86 -9.61 10.50
C PHE A 113 1.58 -11.05 10.88
N LYS A 114 0.73 -11.25 11.89
CA LYS A 114 0.19 -12.55 12.28
C LYS A 114 -1.23 -12.38 12.81
N ARG A 115 -2.06 -13.42 12.67
CA ARG A 115 -3.36 -13.48 13.36
C ARG A 115 -3.18 -14.03 14.77
N GLY A 116 -3.72 -13.35 15.77
CA GLY A 116 -3.80 -13.82 17.15
C GLY A 116 -4.85 -14.91 17.34
N ALA A 117 -4.82 -15.57 18.50
CA ALA A 117 -5.70 -16.70 18.79
C ALA A 117 -7.18 -16.29 18.90
N ASN A 118 -7.46 -15.02 19.21
CA ASN A 118 -8.82 -14.48 19.36
C ASN A 118 -9.26 -13.68 18.13
N GLY A 119 -8.50 -13.72 17.03
CA GLY A 119 -8.77 -12.96 15.81
C GLY A 119 -8.12 -11.59 15.76
N GLU A 120 -7.42 -11.15 16.81
CA GLU A 120 -6.71 -9.87 16.80
C GLU A 120 -5.60 -9.86 15.74
N ILE A 121 -5.26 -8.67 15.27
CA ILE A 121 -4.15 -8.43 14.36
C ILE A 121 -2.89 -8.18 15.21
N LEU A 122 -1.90 -9.06 15.09
CA LEU A 122 -0.61 -8.89 15.73
C LEU A 122 0.38 -8.37 14.69
N THR A 123 1.00 -7.22 14.97
CA THR A 123 2.01 -6.63 14.08
C THR A 123 3.23 -6.15 14.84
N ASN A 124 4.34 -6.07 14.12
CA ASN A 124 5.55 -5.45 14.65
C ASN A 124 6.27 -4.60 13.60
N GLU A 125 7.46 -4.10 13.95
CA GLU A 125 8.28 -3.23 13.09
C GLU A 125 9.45 -3.97 12.41
N ALA A 126 9.44 -5.31 12.39
CA ALA A 126 10.57 -6.07 11.87
C ALA A 126 10.65 -5.98 10.34
N SER A 127 11.47 -5.04 9.87
CA SER A 127 11.80 -4.85 8.46
C SER A 127 13.24 -4.39 8.30
N GLY A 128 14.05 -5.09 7.50
CA GLY A 128 15.43 -4.65 7.25
C GLY A 128 15.55 -3.34 6.47
N HIS A 129 14.48 -2.90 5.79
CA HIS A 129 14.50 -1.71 4.93
C HIS A 129 13.71 -0.53 5.51
N PHE A 130 12.56 -0.80 6.13
CA PHE A 130 11.59 0.23 6.48
C PHE A 130 11.39 0.41 7.99
N HIS A 131 12.08 -0.34 8.84
CA HIS A 131 11.94 -0.21 10.30
C HIS A 131 12.27 1.20 10.82
N LYS A 132 13.24 1.87 10.20
CA LYS A 132 13.69 3.21 10.59
C LYS A 132 12.67 4.32 10.34
N ASN A 133 11.62 4.04 9.56
CA ASN A 133 10.61 5.04 9.21
C ASN A 133 9.47 5.10 10.24
N TRP A 134 9.43 4.19 11.22
CA TRP A 134 8.42 4.22 12.27
C TRP A 134 8.63 5.37 13.26
N THR A 135 7.68 6.29 13.31
CA THR A 135 7.55 7.32 14.36
C THR A 135 6.32 7.04 15.24
N PRO A 136 6.21 7.64 16.44
CA PRO A 136 5.01 7.51 17.27
C PRO A 136 3.72 7.86 16.52
N GLU A 137 3.75 8.92 15.71
CA GLU A 137 2.61 9.39 14.93
C GLU A 137 2.20 8.39 13.85
N ILE A 138 3.18 7.79 13.15
CA ILE A 138 2.90 6.77 12.13
C ILE A 138 2.36 5.49 12.77
N ARG A 139 2.86 5.09 13.95
CA ARG A 139 2.31 3.95 14.70
C ARG A 139 0.84 4.16 15.04
N GLU A 140 0.50 5.32 15.58
CA GLU A 140 -0.88 5.65 15.94
C GLU A 140 -1.79 5.68 14.69
N LYS A 141 -1.31 6.31 13.61
CA LYS A 141 -2.04 6.35 12.33
C LYS A 141 -2.27 4.94 11.78
N PHE A 142 -1.24 4.10 11.77
CA PHE A 142 -1.31 2.73 11.28
C PHE A 142 -2.34 1.89 12.05
N VAL A 143 -2.29 1.93 13.39
CA VAL A 143 -3.24 1.18 14.25
C VAL A 143 -4.66 1.64 13.98
N LYS A 144 -4.93 2.95 14.06
CA LYS A 144 -6.26 3.51 13.81
C LYS A 144 -6.79 3.17 12.42
N PHE A 145 -5.94 3.31 11.40
CA PHE A 145 -6.29 2.94 10.03
C PHE A 145 -6.72 1.48 9.96
N LEU A 146 -5.86 0.56 10.42
CA LEU A 146 -6.10 -0.86 10.22
C LEU A 146 -7.30 -1.36 11.03
N GLU A 147 -7.50 -0.86 12.25
CA GLU A 147 -8.69 -1.13 13.07
C GLU A 147 -9.96 -0.60 12.42
N SER A 148 -9.93 0.63 11.88
CA SER A 148 -11.10 1.23 11.22
C SER A 148 -11.54 0.45 9.97
N GLN A 149 -10.58 -0.10 9.23
CA GLN A 149 -10.83 -0.87 8.02
C GLN A 149 -11.28 -2.30 8.36
N SER A 150 -10.60 -2.96 9.30
CA SER A 150 -10.84 -4.37 9.63
C SER A 150 -12.04 -4.56 10.57
N GLY A 151 -12.26 -3.64 11.50
CA GLY A 151 -13.12 -3.83 12.66
C GLY A 151 -12.53 -4.81 13.69
N GLU A 152 -11.23 -5.07 13.65
CA GLU A 152 -10.50 -6.01 14.51
C GLU A 152 -9.45 -5.23 15.32
N GLU A 153 -9.23 -5.61 16.58
CA GLU A 153 -8.19 -5.02 17.43
C GLU A 153 -6.80 -5.22 16.82
N VAL A 154 -5.96 -4.18 16.84
CA VAL A 154 -4.57 -4.23 16.37
C VAL A 154 -3.60 -4.07 17.54
N LYS A 155 -2.84 -5.13 17.83
CA LYS A 155 -1.74 -5.12 18.80
C LYS A 155 -0.42 -4.94 18.07
N HIS A 156 0.09 -3.71 18.09
CA HIS A 156 1.35 -3.33 17.43
C HIS A 156 2.49 -3.20 18.44
N THR A 157 3.69 -3.70 18.10
CA THR A 157 4.89 -3.59 18.95
C THR A 157 6.13 -3.19 18.15
N SER A 158 7.00 -2.39 18.76
CA SER A 158 8.29 -2.04 18.15
C SER A 158 9.31 -3.18 18.17
N LYS A 159 9.04 -4.24 18.93
CA LYS A 159 9.96 -5.39 19.05
C LYS A 159 9.74 -6.41 17.94
N PRO A 160 10.79 -7.02 17.38
CA PRO A 160 10.67 -7.93 16.25
C PRO A 160 10.09 -9.32 16.58
N SER A 161 9.71 -9.60 17.82
CA SER A 161 9.26 -10.93 18.27
C SER A 161 7.74 -11.04 18.40
N PHE A 162 7.20 -12.19 17.99
CA PHE A 162 5.87 -12.70 18.35
C PHE A 162 5.98 -13.89 19.28
#